data_AF-A0A3B3II80-F1
#
_entry.id   AF-A0A3B3II80-F1
#
_cell.length_a   1.000
_cell.length_b   1.000
_cell.length_c   1.000
_cell.angle_alpha   90.00
_cell.angle_beta   90.00
_cell.angle_gamma   90.00
#
_symmetry.space_group_name_H-M   'P 1'
#
loop_
_entity.id
_entity.type
_entity.pdbx_description
1 polymer ?
#
loop_
_entity_poly.entity_id
_entity_poly.type
_entity_poly.pdbx_seq_one_letter_code
_entity_poly.pdbx_strand_id
1 'polypeptide(L)'
;MIGVGLLNHKIFIKTFIMNSFLDTFSKESDIKVSGCLILELEPANLLPCNETSGSHRWKTGEWSSCSATCGVGLMTRAVACTHRPFADSNRTVILGEGDCHLPKPSPVQACNRFDCPPLWDLHPWGQCSQSCAGGVQRRRVLCKQRLADGSVMELPDSFCPSRRPPSQQQCEKQDCPAQWITTDWVDQVVKMPMVAVEHRCILLVTFSYAHIV
;
A
#
# COMPACT_ATOMS: atom_id res chain seq x y z
N MET A 1 58.63 -38.97 -33.52
CA MET A 1 57.34 -38.30 -33.26
C MET A 1 56.48 -39.30 -32.47
N ILE A 2 56.59 -39.53 -31.16
CA ILE A 2 56.61 -38.70 -29.93
C ILE A 2 55.46 -37.68 -29.87
N GLY A 3 54.60 -37.82 -28.84
CA GLY A 3 53.64 -36.80 -28.39
C GLY A 3 52.21 -37.32 -28.13
N VAL A 4 51.96 -38.25 -27.19
CA VAL A 4 51.49 -37.98 -25.80
C VAL A 4 50.14 -37.22 -25.79
N GLY A 5 49.00 -37.82 -25.44
CA GLY A 5 48.66 -38.28 -24.10
C GLY A 5 48.08 -37.12 -23.28
N LEU A 6 46.76 -37.12 -23.00
CA LEU A 6 46.19 -36.22 -21.99
C LEU A 6 45.18 -36.96 -21.11
N LEU A 7 45.60 -37.10 -19.86
CA LEU A 7 44.85 -37.53 -18.69
C LEU A 7 43.75 -36.50 -18.33
N ASN A 8 42.68 -37.02 -17.72
CA ASN A 8 42.04 -36.56 -16.48
C ASN A 8 42.36 -35.12 -15.99
N HIS A 9 41.33 -34.32 -15.67
CA HIS A 9 40.72 -34.26 -14.33
C HIS A 9 39.84 -32.99 -14.20
N LYS A 10 38.60 -33.16 -13.68
CA LYS A 10 37.91 -32.34 -12.65
C LYS A 10 37.77 -30.80 -12.85
N ILE A 11 36.74 -30.09 -12.40
CA ILE A 11 35.44 -30.30 -11.77
C ILE A 11 34.95 -28.85 -11.48
N PHE A 12 33.64 -28.66 -11.34
CA PHE A 12 32.97 -27.60 -10.56
C PHE A 12 32.85 -26.12 -11.01
N ILE A 13 31.57 -25.72 -11.05
CA ILE A 13 30.92 -24.67 -10.23
C ILE A 13 30.75 -23.25 -10.81
N LYS A 14 29.45 -22.91 -10.83
CA LYS A 14 28.76 -21.63 -10.58
C LYS A 14 28.92 -20.51 -11.61
N THR A 15 27.85 -20.12 -12.32
CA THR A 15 26.65 -19.38 -11.84
C THR A 15 26.93 -17.88 -11.72
N PHE A 16 26.15 -17.10 -12.49
CA PHE A 16 25.62 -15.75 -12.21
C PHE A 16 26.48 -14.49 -12.49
N ILE A 17 25.99 -13.63 -13.41
CA ILE A 17 25.37 -12.29 -13.15
C ILE A 17 25.63 -11.26 -14.28
N MET A 18 24.50 -10.76 -14.81
CA MET A 18 24.12 -9.41 -15.28
C MET A 18 24.82 -8.64 -16.41
N ASN A 19 23.92 -7.92 -17.10
CA ASN A 19 24.05 -6.63 -17.81
C ASN A 19 24.66 -6.71 -19.22
N SER A 20 24.15 -6.02 -20.25
CA SER A 20 23.17 -4.93 -20.35
C SER A 20 23.03 -4.53 -21.83
N PHE A 21 21.91 -3.88 -22.19
CA PHE A 21 21.83 -2.78 -23.17
C PHE A 21 22.34 -3.00 -24.62
N LEU A 22 21.41 -3.09 -25.60
CA LEU A 22 21.06 -2.01 -26.53
C LEU A 22 20.25 -2.51 -27.75
N ASP A 23 19.38 -1.62 -28.19
CA ASP A 23 18.42 -1.69 -29.29
C ASP A 23 18.97 -2.15 -30.64
N THR A 24 18.17 -2.88 -31.43
CA THR A 24 18.15 -2.66 -32.90
C THR A 24 16.83 -3.12 -33.54
N PHE A 25 16.18 -2.18 -34.22
CA PHE A 25 15.14 -2.38 -35.24
C PHE A 25 15.70 -3.15 -36.46
N SER A 26 14.99 -4.16 -36.97
CA SER A 26 15.03 -4.64 -38.37
C SER A 26 13.74 -5.43 -38.63
N LYS A 27 12.78 -4.92 -39.42
CA LYS A 27 12.64 -5.01 -40.89
C LYS A 27 12.63 -6.44 -41.44
N GLU A 28 11.48 -6.78 -42.04
CA GLU A 28 11.15 -7.76 -43.08
C GLU A 28 11.87 -9.12 -43.14
N SER A 29 11.08 -10.20 -43.10
CA SER A 29 11.31 -11.36 -43.97
C SER A 29 10.01 -12.12 -44.23
N ASP A 30 9.57 -12.08 -45.48
CA ASP A 30 8.51 -12.86 -46.09
C ASP A 30 8.55 -14.36 -45.71
N ILE A 31 7.51 -14.86 -45.05
CA ILE A 31 7.23 -16.29 -45.00
C ILE A 31 6.39 -16.63 -46.22
N LYS A 32 7.05 -17.08 -47.29
CA LYS A 32 6.42 -17.80 -48.41
C LYS A 32 5.94 -19.15 -47.91
N VAL A 33 4.64 -19.27 -47.61
CA VAL A 33 4.00 -20.58 -47.46
C VAL A 33 3.70 -21.11 -48.86
N SER A 34 4.66 -21.87 -49.41
CA SER A 34 4.46 -22.70 -50.59
C SER A 34 3.88 -24.06 -50.18
N GLY A 35 2.81 -24.46 -50.85
CA GLY A 35 2.41 -25.87 -50.95
C GLY A 35 1.10 -26.22 -50.26
N CYS A 36 0.01 -26.13 -51.01
CA CYS A 36 -1.26 -26.76 -50.68
C CYS A 36 -1.23 -28.19 -51.23
N LEU A 37 -1.17 -29.21 -50.37
CA LEU A 37 -1.39 -30.60 -50.79
C LEU A 37 -2.89 -30.88 -50.65
N ILE A 38 -3.62 -30.82 -51.77
CA ILE A 38 -4.99 -31.27 -51.86
C ILE A 38 -4.94 -32.81 -51.83
N LEU A 39 -5.39 -33.42 -50.74
CA LEU A 39 -5.88 -34.79 -50.77
C LEU A 39 -7.40 -34.71 -50.95
N GLU A 40 -7.86 -35.20 -52.10
CA GLU A 40 -9.25 -35.33 -52.49
C GLU A 40 -10.03 -36.13 -51.43
N LEU A 41 -11.01 -35.49 -50.81
CA LEU A 41 -12.10 -36.17 -50.13
C LEU A 41 -13.41 -35.70 -50.77
N GLU A 42 -14.15 -36.66 -51.30
CA GLU A 42 -15.38 -36.50 -52.07
C GLU A 42 -16.40 -35.57 -51.38
N PRO A 43 -17.02 -34.59 -52.06
CA PRO A 43 -17.99 -33.70 -51.45
C PRO A 43 -19.39 -34.32 -51.56
N ALA A 44 -19.67 -35.33 -50.74
CA ALA A 44 -21.04 -35.80 -50.55
C ALA A 44 -21.23 -36.28 -49.11
N ASN A 45 -22.03 -35.53 -48.36
CA ASN A 45 -22.54 -35.81 -47.01
C ASN A 45 -21.84 -35.19 -45.80
N LEU A 46 -21.04 -34.14 -45.98
CA LEU A 46 -20.99 -33.14 -44.90
C LEU A 46 -22.27 -32.31 -45.02
N LEU A 47 -23.31 -32.74 -44.30
CA LEU A 47 -24.33 -31.80 -43.85
C LEU A 47 -23.58 -30.55 -43.35
N PRO A 48 -24.01 -29.33 -43.70
CA PRO A 48 -23.48 -28.15 -43.03
C PRO A 48 -23.58 -28.46 -41.55
N CYS A 49 -22.50 -28.33 -40.78
CA CYS A 49 -22.59 -28.39 -39.33
C CYS A 49 -23.73 -27.46 -38.99
N ASN A 50 -24.88 -28.03 -38.60
CA ASN A 50 -26.03 -27.29 -38.19
C ASN A 50 -25.70 -26.79 -36.79
N GLU A 51 -24.73 -25.88 -36.77
CA GLU A 51 -24.36 -25.04 -35.66
C GLU A 51 -25.55 -24.12 -35.45
N THR A 52 -26.49 -24.59 -34.64
CA THR A 52 -27.38 -23.72 -33.88
C THR A 52 -26.60 -22.82 -32.90
N SER A 53 -25.26 -22.72 -33.02
CA SER A 53 -24.38 -21.75 -32.37
C SER A 53 -23.94 -20.61 -33.31
N GLY A 54 -24.60 -20.42 -34.45
CA GLY A 54 -24.34 -19.30 -35.39
C GLY A 54 -24.72 -17.90 -34.87
N SER A 55 -25.05 -17.76 -33.59
CA SER A 55 -25.83 -16.61 -33.10
C SER A 55 -25.49 -16.22 -31.66
N HIS A 56 -24.73 -17.02 -30.90
CA HIS A 56 -24.23 -16.67 -29.56
C HIS A 56 -22.97 -15.81 -29.66
N ARG A 57 -23.05 -14.56 -29.21
CA ARG A 57 -21.93 -13.62 -29.28
C ARG A 57 -21.87 -12.71 -28.06
N TRP A 58 -20.64 -12.45 -27.61
CA TRP A 58 -20.36 -11.43 -26.61
C TRP A 58 -20.73 -10.05 -27.13
N LYS A 59 -21.56 -9.36 -26.37
CA LYS A 59 -21.89 -7.95 -26.57
C LYS A 59 -21.30 -7.15 -25.42
N THR A 60 -20.51 -6.14 -25.77
CA THR A 60 -19.94 -5.20 -24.80
C THR A 60 -20.74 -3.90 -24.80
N GLY A 61 -20.99 -3.37 -23.62
CA GLY A 61 -21.52 -2.02 -23.44
C GLY A 61 -20.43 -0.94 -23.54
N GLU A 62 -20.85 0.31 -23.38
CA GLU A 62 -19.95 1.45 -23.27
C GLU A 62 -19.10 1.37 -22.00
N TRP A 63 -17.91 1.97 -22.07
CA TRP A 63 -17.04 2.13 -20.90
C TRP A 63 -17.59 3.18 -19.95
N SER A 64 -17.44 2.92 -18.65
CA SER A 64 -17.68 3.91 -17.60
C SER A 64 -16.68 5.05 -17.69
N SER A 65 -16.95 6.15 -16.99
CA SER A 65 -15.92 7.12 -16.65
C SER A 65 -14.80 6.44 -15.86
N CYS A 66 -13.59 6.99 -15.97
CA CYS A 66 -12.45 6.50 -15.22
C CYS A 66 -12.66 6.66 -13.71
N SER A 67 -12.29 5.66 -12.90
CA SER A 67 -12.46 5.67 -11.44
C SER A 67 -11.62 6.72 -10.71
N ALA A 68 -10.58 7.23 -11.38
CA ALA A 68 -9.70 8.26 -10.87
C ALA A 68 -9.56 9.36 -11.94
N THR A 69 -9.13 10.55 -11.54
CA THR A 69 -8.80 11.65 -12.47
C THR A 69 -7.30 11.79 -12.72
N CYS A 70 -6.48 11.14 -11.89
CA CYS A 70 -5.01 11.10 -11.99
C CYS A 70 -4.49 9.76 -11.44
N GLY A 71 -3.21 9.45 -11.72
CA GLY A 71 -2.61 8.18 -11.34
C GLY A 71 -3.27 7.01 -12.08
N VAL A 72 -3.32 5.84 -11.45
CA VAL A 72 -3.98 4.66 -12.03
C VAL A 72 -5.48 4.71 -11.75
N GLY A 73 -6.28 4.74 -12.81
CA GLY A 73 -7.72 4.53 -12.74
C GLY A 73 -8.16 3.28 -13.50
N LEU A 74 -9.37 2.83 -13.23
CA LEU A 74 -10.02 1.73 -13.94
C LEU A 74 -11.35 2.22 -14.51
N MET A 75 -11.66 1.78 -15.73
CA MET A 75 -12.98 1.91 -16.32
C MET A 75 -13.57 0.52 -16.49
N THR A 76 -14.89 0.42 -16.34
CA THR A 76 -15.62 -0.85 -16.40
C THR A 76 -16.69 -0.79 -17.47
N ARG A 77 -17.05 -1.94 -18.04
CA ARG A 77 -18.15 -2.05 -19.00
C ARG A 77 -18.94 -3.32 -18.77
N ALA A 78 -20.20 -3.31 -19.21
CA ALA A 78 -21.01 -4.52 -19.24
C ALA A 78 -20.53 -5.46 -20.35
N VAL A 79 -20.46 -6.76 -20.06
CA VAL A 79 -20.15 -7.81 -21.04
C VAL A 79 -21.17 -8.91 -20.86
N ALA A 80 -21.99 -9.15 -21.89
CA ALA A 80 -23.07 -10.13 -21.84
C ALA A 80 -23.02 -11.06 -23.05
N CYS A 81 -23.28 -12.35 -22.85
CA CYS A 81 -23.50 -13.27 -23.96
C CYS A 81 -24.90 -13.01 -24.52
N THR A 82 -25.02 -12.87 -25.84
CA THR A 82 -26.30 -12.56 -26.49
C THR A 82 -26.58 -13.41 -27.70
N HIS A 83 -27.86 -13.67 -27.95
CA HIS A 83 -28.37 -14.42 -29.10
C HIS A 83 -29.34 -13.57 -29.91
N ARG A 84 -29.25 -13.63 -31.24
CA ARG A 84 -30.31 -13.13 -32.14
C ARG A 84 -31.14 -14.34 -32.63
N PRO A 85 -32.39 -14.50 -32.15
CA PRO A 85 -33.22 -15.65 -32.50
C PRO A 85 -33.59 -15.73 -33.98
N PHE A 86 -33.69 -14.58 -34.65
CA PHE A 86 -34.03 -14.47 -36.07
C PHE A 86 -33.07 -13.50 -36.74
N ALA A 87 -32.60 -13.84 -37.94
CA ALA A 87 -31.64 -13.05 -38.69
C ALA A 87 -32.16 -11.63 -39.01
N ASP A 88 -33.47 -11.47 -39.17
CA ASP A 88 -34.14 -10.21 -39.52
C ASP A 88 -34.69 -9.45 -38.30
N SER A 89 -34.50 -9.98 -37.07
CA SER A 89 -34.98 -9.32 -35.85
C SER A 89 -33.85 -8.55 -35.16
N ASN A 90 -34.13 -7.30 -34.76
CA ASN A 90 -33.22 -6.51 -33.94
C ASN A 90 -33.25 -6.90 -32.44
N ARG A 91 -34.09 -7.89 -32.07
CA ARG A 91 -34.21 -8.36 -30.68
C ARG A 91 -33.02 -9.25 -30.32
N THR A 92 -32.27 -8.83 -29.29
CA THR A 92 -31.20 -9.62 -28.68
C THR A 92 -31.66 -10.19 -27.34
N VAL A 93 -31.43 -11.48 -27.12
CA VAL A 93 -31.69 -12.16 -25.84
C VAL A 93 -30.37 -12.33 -25.10
N ILE A 94 -30.34 -12.04 -23.79
CA ILE A 94 -29.17 -12.27 -22.94
C ILE A 94 -29.16 -13.73 -22.48
N LEU A 95 -28.01 -14.37 -22.57
CA LEU A 95 -27.78 -15.77 -22.22
C LEU A 95 -26.85 -15.91 -21.02
N GLY A 96 -26.66 -17.15 -20.56
CA GLY A 96 -25.65 -17.48 -19.58
C GLY A 96 -24.24 -17.25 -20.12
N GLU A 97 -23.27 -17.02 -19.22
CA GLU A 97 -21.90 -16.76 -19.64
C GLU A 97 -21.24 -17.95 -20.37
N GLY A 98 -21.68 -19.18 -20.08
CA GLY A 98 -21.17 -20.41 -20.69
C GLY A 98 -21.67 -20.69 -22.11
N ASP A 99 -22.69 -19.97 -22.56
CA ASP A 99 -23.29 -20.18 -23.89
C ASP A 99 -22.46 -19.55 -25.01
N CYS A 100 -21.56 -18.61 -24.66
CA CYS A 100 -20.59 -18.03 -25.57
C CYS A 100 -19.24 -18.76 -25.44
N HIS A 101 -18.86 -19.52 -26.47
CA HIS A 101 -17.60 -20.29 -26.47
C HIS A 101 -16.36 -19.45 -26.78
N LEU A 102 -16.54 -18.24 -27.34
CA LEU A 102 -15.44 -17.32 -27.58
C LEU A 102 -14.90 -16.76 -26.25
N PRO A 103 -13.62 -16.37 -26.17
CA PRO A 103 -13.07 -15.75 -24.97
C PRO A 103 -13.88 -14.51 -24.55
N LYS A 104 -14.29 -14.46 -23.28
CA LYS A 104 -15.03 -13.33 -22.72
C LYS A 104 -14.15 -12.07 -22.79
N PRO A 105 -14.62 -10.99 -23.44
CA PRO A 105 -13.92 -9.71 -23.43
C PRO A 105 -13.73 -9.19 -22.00
N SER A 106 -12.62 -8.50 -21.75
CA SER A 106 -12.38 -7.91 -20.42
C SER A 106 -13.49 -6.91 -20.05
N PRO A 107 -14.09 -7.03 -18.87
CA PRO A 107 -15.03 -6.05 -18.33
C PRO A 107 -14.34 -4.85 -17.67
N VAL A 108 -13.00 -4.90 -17.51
CA VAL A 108 -12.20 -3.85 -16.85
C VAL A 108 -11.03 -3.45 -17.74
N GLN A 109 -10.73 -2.15 -17.79
CA GLN A 109 -9.56 -1.63 -18.49
C GLN A 109 -8.92 -0.50 -17.69
N ALA A 110 -7.58 -0.44 -17.70
CA ALA A 110 -6.86 0.67 -17.11
C ALA A 110 -7.10 1.97 -17.90
N CYS A 111 -7.31 3.05 -17.17
CA CYS A 111 -7.47 4.41 -17.68
C CYS A 111 -6.62 5.38 -16.86
N ASN A 112 -6.49 6.60 -17.37
CA ASN A 112 -5.51 7.63 -16.97
C ASN A 112 -4.06 7.30 -17.29
N ARG A 113 -3.34 8.33 -17.73
CA ARG A 113 -1.92 8.27 -18.09
C ARG A 113 -1.13 9.47 -17.56
N PHE A 114 -1.65 10.12 -16.52
CA PHE A 114 -1.07 11.34 -15.95
C PHE A 114 -0.83 11.17 -14.46
N ASP A 115 0.28 11.70 -14.00
CA ASP A 115 0.65 11.65 -12.59
C ASP A 115 -0.30 12.51 -11.76
N CYS A 116 -0.57 12.07 -10.53
CA CYS A 116 -1.26 12.91 -9.56
C CYS A 116 -0.37 14.06 -9.11
N PRO A 117 -0.97 15.19 -8.68
CA PRO A 117 -0.21 16.21 -7.98
C PRO A 117 0.39 15.64 -6.67
N PRO A 118 1.58 16.12 -6.26
CA PRO A 118 2.19 15.71 -5.01
C PRO A 118 1.39 16.19 -3.80
N LEU A 119 1.26 15.34 -2.79
CA LEU A 119 0.47 15.57 -1.59
C LEU A 119 1.23 15.10 -0.33
N TRP A 120 0.86 15.71 0.82
CA TRP A 120 1.40 15.32 2.12
C TRP A 120 0.82 13.97 2.55
N ASP A 121 1.71 13.00 2.76
CA ASP A 121 1.40 11.72 3.38
C ASP A 121 1.67 11.81 4.89
N LEU A 122 0.59 11.71 5.67
CA LEU A 122 0.62 11.81 7.13
C LEU A 122 0.52 10.43 7.74
N HIS A 123 1.63 9.95 8.28
CA HIS A 123 1.60 8.71 9.04
C HIS A 123 0.84 8.89 10.36
N PRO A 124 0.34 7.78 10.93
CA PRO A 124 -0.20 7.78 12.28
C PRO A 124 0.81 8.34 13.30
N TRP A 125 0.29 8.92 14.37
CA TRP A 125 1.11 9.29 15.52
C TRP A 125 1.71 8.04 16.16
N GLY A 126 3.01 8.11 16.46
CA GLY A 126 3.67 7.11 17.28
C GLY A 126 3.21 7.18 18.74
N GLN A 127 3.73 6.26 19.55
CA GLN A 127 3.45 6.26 20.98
C GLN A 127 3.93 7.55 21.64
N CYS A 128 3.22 7.97 22.68
CA CYS A 128 3.62 9.08 23.51
C CYS A 128 4.95 8.76 24.21
N SER A 129 5.86 9.73 24.30
CA SER A 129 7.19 9.55 24.90
C SER A 129 7.19 9.13 26.36
N GLN A 130 6.07 9.31 27.06
CA GLN A 130 5.88 8.77 28.40
C GLN A 130 4.40 8.37 28.55
N SER A 131 4.10 7.49 29.49
CA SER A 131 2.74 6.98 29.72
C SER A 131 1.90 7.86 30.66
N CYS A 132 2.54 8.71 31.48
CA CYS A 132 1.88 9.58 32.46
C CYS A 132 2.58 10.96 32.56
N ALA A 133 1.89 11.99 33.09
CA ALA A 133 2.41 13.36 33.32
C ALA A 133 2.83 14.25 32.10
N GLY A 134 2.11 14.20 30.97
CA GLY A 134 2.34 15.01 29.77
C GLY A 134 3.56 14.62 28.93
N GLY A 135 3.47 14.59 27.60
CA GLY A 135 4.55 14.04 26.76
C GLY A 135 4.45 14.43 25.30
N VAL A 136 5.31 13.85 24.48
CA VAL A 136 5.42 14.17 23.06
C VAL A 136 5.26 12.91 22.23
N GLN A 137 4.43 12.98 21.20
CA GLN A 137 4.34 11.97 20.14
C GLN A 137 4.86 12.55 18.83
N ARG A 138 5.43 11.68 18.00
CA ARG A 138 6.00 12.02 16.69
C ARG A 138 5.34 11.20 15.61
N ARG A 139 5.22 11.79 14.41
CA ARG A 139 4.78 11.09 13.19
C ARG A 139 5.69 11.42 12.02
N ARG A 140 5.68 10.54 11.02
CA ARG A 140 6.34 10.82 9.74
C ARG A 140 5.42 11.68 8.87
N VAL A 141 6.01 12.67 8.22
CA VAL A 141 5.36 13.57 7.27
C VAL A 141 6.23 13.55 6.02
N LEU A 142 5.69 13.02 4.93
CA LEU A 142 6.43 12.80 3.69
C LEU A 142 5.68 13.47 2.54
N CYS A 143 6.39 14.10 1.62
CA CYS A 143 5.76 14.55 0.38
C CYS A 143 5.77 13.38 -0.61
N LYS A 144 4.61 12.97 -1.12
CA LYS A 144 4.50 11.82 -2.02
C LYS A 144 3.70 12.16 -3.27
N GLN A 145 4.09 11.56 -4.39
CA GLN A 145 3.40 11.67 -5.68
C GLN A 145 3.02 10.27 -6.19
N ARG A 146 1.78 10.11 -6.63
CA ARG A 146 1.32 8.89 -7.30
C ARG A 146 1.48 9.05 -8.80
N LEU A 147 2.24 8.16 -9.42
CA LEU A 147 2.52 8.20 -10.85
C LEU A 147 1.47 7.42 -11.67
N ALA A 148 1.46 7.65 -12.97
CA ALA A 148 0.56 7.00 -13.93
C ALA A 148 0.76 5.48 -14.04
N ASP A 149 1.94 4.98 -13.70
CA ASP A 149 2.26 3.54 -13.67
C ASP A 149 1.79 2.85 -12.36
N GLY A 150 1.25 3.63 -11.42
CA GLY A 150 0.76 3.16 -10.12
C GLY A 150 1.80 3.19 -9.03
N SER A 151 3.06 3.50 -9.35
CA SER A 151 4.11 3.68 -8.36
C SER A 151 3.87 4.95 -7.54
N VAL A 152 4.46 4.97 -6.35
CA VAL A 152 4.42 6.13 -5.45
C VAL A 152 5.85 6.55 -5.17
N MET A 153 6.16 7.79 -5.49
CA MET A 153 7.49 8.38 -5.28
C MET A 153 7.45 9.33 -4.09
N GLU A 154 8.50 9.27 -3.26
CA GLU A 154 8.75 10.27 -2.22
C GLU A 154 9.54 11.44 -2.83
N LEU A 155 9.09 12.65 -2.56
CA LEU A 155 9.63 13.89 -3.09
C LEU A 155 10.13 14.80 -1.95
N PRO A 156 10.99 15.78 -2.27
CA PRO A 156 11.32 16.86 -1.35
C PRO A 156 10.08 17.68 -0.96
N ASP A 157 10.12 18.25 0.24
CA ASP A 157 9.04 19.06 0.82
C ASP A 157 8.57 20.23 -0.05
N SER A 158 9.46 20.79 -0.87
CA SER A 158 9.19 21.92 -1.77
C SER A 158 8.19 21.59 -2.87
N PHE A 159 7.98 20.31 -3.19
CA PHE A 159 7.04 19.90 -4.23
C PHE A 159 5.59 19.87 -3.74
N CYS A 160 5.37 19.76 -2.43
CA CYS A 160 4.02 19.75 -1.89
C CYS A 160 3.48 21.19 -1.78
N PRO A 161 2.24 21.44 -2.25
CA PRO A 161 1.73 22.80 -2.44
C PRO A 161 1.48 23.56 -1.13
N SER A 162 1.18 22.84 -0.06
CA SER A 162 0.87 23.41 1.25
C SER A 162 2.07 23.37 2.18
N ARG A 163 2.08 24.23 3.21
CA ARG A 163 3.07 24.16 4.31
C ARG A 163 3.14 22.75 4.91
N ARG A 164 4.36 22.30 5.22
CA ARG A 164 4.62 21.03 5.94
C ARG A 164 3.79 20.94 7.23
N PRO A 165 2.93 19.91 7.38
CA PRO A 165 2.20 19.65 8.62
C PRO A 165 3.13 19.29 9.79
N PRO A 166 2.68 19.44 11.05
CA PRO A 166 3.51 19.13 12.21
C PRO A 166 3.87 17.64 12.26
N SER A 167 5.15 17.35 12.51
CA SER A 167 5.68 16.01 12.76
C SER A 167 5.72 15.65 14.25
N GLN A 168 5.40 16.60 15.12
CA GLN A 168 5.43 16.46 16.57
C GLN A 168 4.21 17.15 17.18
N GLN A 169 3.59 16.51 18.18
CA GLN A 169 2.55 17.14 18.98
C GLN A 169 2.63 16.66 20.44
N GLN A 170 2.01 17.42 21.33
CA GLN A 170 1.81 16.98 22.71
C GLN A 170 0.76 15.86 22.76
N CYS A 171 0.93 14.95 23.71
CA CYS A 171 -0.08 13.96 24.09
C CYS A 171 -0.56 14.28 25.50
N GLU A 172 -1.89 14.33 25.65
CA GLU A 172 -2.56 14.48 26.94
C GLU A 172 -2.32 13.24 27.80
N LYS A 173 -2.21 13.42 29.11
CA LYS A 173 -1.91 12.32 30.01
C LYS A 173 -2.62 12.40 31.34
N GLN A 174 -2.80 11.21 31.88
CA GLN A 174 -3.16 10.90 33.25
C GLN A 174 -1.97 11.07 34.20
N ASP A 175 -2.25 11.30 35.48
CA ASP A 175 -1.24 11.40 36.53
C ASP A 175 -0.44 10.10 36.67
N CYS A 176 0.86 10.25 36.98
CA CYS A 176 1.72 9.10 37.22
C CYS A 176 1.36 8.41 38.55
N PRO A 177 1.39 7.07 38.61
CA PRO A 177 1.28 6.36 39.88
C PRO A 177 2.43 6.77 40.80
N ALA A 178 2.12 7.02 42.08
CA ALA A 178 3.12 7.36 43.07
C ALA A 178 4.16 6.24 43.21
N GLN A 179 5.44 6.60 43.16
CA GLN A 179 6.56 5.67 43.32
C GLN A 179 7.13 5.84 44.73
N TRP A 180 7.26 4.75 45.47
CA TRP A 180 7.91 4.74 46.78
C TRP A 180 9.43 4.70 46.56
N ILE A 181 10.13 5.74 46.97
CA ILE A 181 11.59 5.77 46.94
C ILE A 181 12.07 5.22 48.28
N THR A 182 12.44 3.95 48.31
CA THR A 182 13.20 3.39 49.44
C THR A 182 14.67 3.70 49.19
N THR A 183 15.19 4.74 49.82
CA THR A 183 16.65 4.92 49.90
C THR A 183 17.19 3.85 50.83
N ASP A 184 18.29 3.19 50.45
CA ASP A 184 19.02 2.33 51.36
C ASP A 184 19.44 3.15 52.58
N TRP A 185 19.24 2.58 53.77
CA TRP A 185 19.73 3.18 55.00
C TRP A 185 21.25 3.23 54.94
N VAL A 186 21.81 4.34 54.48
CA VAL A 186 23.21 4.63 54.74
C VAL A 186 23.27 4.93 56.23
N ASP A 187 24.06 4.14 56.97
CA ASP A 187 24.43 4.38 58.37
C ASP A 187 25.25 5.68 58.48
N GLN A 188 24.62 6.81 58.18
CA GLN A 188 25.07 8.11 58.61
C GLN A 188 24.20 8.50 59.78
N VAL A 189 24.81 8.46 60.96
CA VAL A 189 24.30 9.10 62.17
C VAL A 189 24.10 10.59 61.85
N VAL A 190 22.92 10.96 61.40
CA VAL A 190 22.51 12.35 61.31
C VAL A 190 22.34 12.80 62.75
N LYS A 191 23.34 13.50 63.29
CA LYS A 191 23.12 14.35 64.47
C LYS A 191 22.11 15.42 64.07
N MET A 192 20.83 15.15 64.28
CA MET A 192 19.84 16.22 64.38
C MET A 192 20.23 17.09 65.58
N PRO A 193 20.43 18.40 65.43
CA PRO A 193 20.44 19.28 66.58
C PRO A 193 19.04 19.21 67.21
N MET A 194 18.97 18.75 68.45
CA MET A 194 17.77 18.86 69.27
C MET A 194 17.45 20.35 69.39
N VAL A 195 16.45 20.83 68.64
CA VAL A 195 15.86 22.14 68.90
C VAL A 195 15.02 21.96 70.16
N ALA A 196 15.49 22.49 71.28
CA ALA A 196 14.72 22.56 72.51
C ALA A 196 13.52 23.49 72.28
N VAL A 197 12.32 22.93 72.24
CA VAL A 197 11.08 23.71 72.29
C VAL A 197 10.88 24.13 73.74
N GLU A 198 11.25 25.36 74.06
CA GLU A 198 11.01 25.94 75.38
C GLU A 198 9.50 26.25 75.50
N HIS A 199 8.76 25.36 76.17
CA HIS A 199 7.37 25.64 76.53
C HIS A 199 7.33 26.72 77.62
N ARG A 200 7.23 28.00 77.24
CA ARG A 200 6.87 29.06 78.17
C ARG A 200 5.42 28.86 78.61
N CYS A 201 5.24 28.21 79.75
CA CYS A 201 3.98 28.20 80.48
C CYS A 201 3.79 29.61 81.07
N ILE A 202 2.99 30.46 80.41
CA ILE A 202 2.59 31.75 80.97
C ILE A 202 1.58 31.46 82.08
N LEU A 203 2.06 31.35 83.31
CA LEU A 203 1.23 31.40 84.52
C LEU A 203 0.58 32.78 84.58
N LEU A 204 -0.68 32.90 84.14
CA LEU A 204 -1.52 34.04 84.48
C LEU A 204 -1.89 33.94 85.97
N VAL A 205 -0.98 34.39 86.83
CA VAL A 205 -1.30 34.69 88.22
C VAL A 205 -2.00 36.04 88.23
N THR A 206 -3.33 36.05 88.18
CA THR A 206 -4.09 37.28 88.48
C THR A 206 -4.00 37.55 89.97
N PHE A 207 -3.00 38.31 90.39
CA PHE A 207 -3.01 38.98 91.67
C PHE A 207 -4.02 40.14 91.60
N SER A 208 -5.24 39.91 92.08
CA SER A 208 -6.13 41.00 92.46
C SER A 208 -5.59 41.62 93.74
N TYR A 209 -4.72 42.63 93.61
CA TYR A 209 -4.42 43.55 94.71
C TYR A 209 -5.03 44.92 94.43
N ALA A 210 -5.73 45.35 95.47
CA ALA A 210 -6.54 46.56 95.60
C ALA A 210 -5.74 47.86 95.58
N HIS A 211 -6.42 49.00 95.38
CA HIS A 211 -6.59 50.07 96.38
C HIS A 211 -6.94 51.46 95.77
N ILE A 212 -7.88 52.12 96.44
CA ILE A 212 -7.92 53.54 96.86
C ILE A 212 -7.53 54.62 95.84
N VAL A 213 -8.53 55.42 95.45
CA VAL A 213 -8.57 56.87 95.68
C VAL A 213 -9.93 57.21 96.28
#